data_AF-A0A3D4BBM2-F1
#
_entry.id   AF-A0A3D4BBM2-F1
#
_cell.length_a   1.000
_cell.length_b   1.000
_cell.length_c   1.000
_cell.angle_alpha   90.00
_cell.angle_beta   90.00
_cell.angle_gamma   90.00
#
_symmetry.space_group_name_H-M   'P 1'
#
loop_
_entity.id
_entity.type
_entity.pdbx_description
1 polymer ?
#
loop_
_entity_poly.entity_id
_entity_poly.type
_entity_poly.pdbx_seq_one_letter_code
_entity_poly.pdbx_strand_id
1 'polypeptide(L)'
;MVRKAFNRTEPIDDSRELLSYRTAVFGLILGTIFICAWLSQSGLSWPIIIVFLTFLFILYFGTTKIIAETGVMFLDLPVNAHEITVLTLGSGQISKRSLTALGLASAYARNWRGMGMGSLALVDRITDGFWPRKKGLFALLCVTFVLSMVSSVAYTIYTGYATTGAYNFGGGAFTNLNIAYYDTISTWMQNAMTLGQYEGWFISGGILLFVLLLKLRHWLIWWPLAPVGFAICFASTIRDSILSIFLAWLIKSILMRVGGTTSYEAGQRFFIGLLIGYCVGVTLSFFVDAVWFPGQGHMVHDW
;
A
#
# COMPACT_ATOMS: atom_id res chain seq x y z
N MET A 1 1.24 25.53 5.69
CA MET A 1 1.01 24.44 6.66
C MET A 1 1.83 24.59 7.95
N VAL A 2 3.16 24.39 7.94
CA VAL A 2 4.00 24.42 9.18
C VAL A 2 3.88 25.75 9.95
N ARG A 3 3.90 26.89 9.27
CA ARG A 3 3.72 28.21 9.92
C ARG A 3 2.37 28.33 10.65
N LYS A 4 1.27 27.89 10.02
CA LYS A 4 -0.07 27.84 10.62
C LYS A 4 -0.18 26.82 11.76
N ALA A 5 0.61 25.74 11.73
CA ALA A 5 0.65 24.76 12.81
C ALA A 5 1.23 25.34 14.12
N PHE A 6 2.25 26.20 14.02
CA PHE A 6 2.89 26.85 15.17
C PHE A 6 2.29 28.22 15.51
N ASN A 7 1.65 28.91 14.57
CA ASN A 7 1.01 30.20 14.78
C ASN A 7 -0.49 30.18 14.41
N ARG A 8 -1.36 30.32 15.42
CA ARG A 8 -2.82 30.23 15.26
C ARG A 8 -3.41 31.40 14.45
N THR A 9 -2.74 32.56 14.45
CA THR A 9 -3.24 33.81 13.86
C THR A 9 -3.05 33.91 12.34
N GLU A 10 -2.35 32.96 11.73
CA GLU A 10 -2.19 32.90 10.26
C GLU A 10 -3.56 32.78 9.56
N PRO A 11 -3.88 33.56 8.52
CA PRO A 11 -5.23 33.65 7.93
C PRO A 11 -5.64 32.45 7.06
N ILE A 12 -4.89 31.35 7.08
CA ILE A 12 -5.18 30.16 6.25
C ILE A 12 -6.33 29.35 6.88
N ASP A 13 -7.40 29.13 6.11
CA ASP A 13 -8.53 28.27 6.47
C ASP A 13 -8.21 26.80 6.19
N ASP A 14 -8.33 25.94 7.21
CA ASP A 14 -8.15 24.49 7.15
C ASP A 14 -9.47 23.73 7.42
N SER A 15 -10.62 24.39 7.33
CA SER A 15 -11.93 23.82 7.67
C SER A 15 -12.43 22.71 6.72
N ARG A 16 -11.88 22.66 5.50
CA ARG A 16 -12.19 21.68 4.46
C ARG A 16 -11.21 20.50 4.42
N GLU A 17 -10.12 20.58 5.16
CA GLU A 17 -9.10 19.54 5.25
C GLU A 17 -9.55 18.38 6.15
N LEU A 18 -9.01 17.17 5.94
CA LEU A 18 -9.25 16.02 6.82
C LEU A 18 -8.78 16.26 8.26
N LEU A 19 -7.67 16.99 8.39
CA LEU A 19 -7.00 17.31 9.65
C LEU A 19 -6.61 18.78 9.66
N SER A 20 -6.69 19.41 10.84
CA SER A 20 -6.08 20.73 11.00
C SER A 20 -4.57 20.63 10.75
N TYR A 21 -3.97 21.68 10.19
CA TYR A 21 -2.52 21.67 9.91
C TYR A 21 -1.68 21.44 11.17
N ARG A 22 -2.19 21.87 12.32
CA ARG A 22 -1.56 21.63 13.62
C ARG A 22 -1.59 20.15 13.99
N THR A 23 -2.76 19.52 13.92
CA THR A 23 -2.91 18.09 14.21
C THR A 23 -2.04 17.25 13.28
N ALA A 24 -1.96 17.60 12.00
CA ALA A 24 -1.12 16.89 11.04
C ALA A 24 0.39 17.00 11.38
N VAL A 25 0.90 18.19 11.71
CA VAL A 25 2.32 18.39 12.06
C VAL A 25 2.67 17.70 13.38
N PHE A 26 1.91 17.92 14.45
CA PHE A 26 2.17 17.27 15.73
C PHE A 26 1.93 15.76 15.67
N GLY A 27 0.94 15.31 14.90
CA GLY A 27 0.70 13.89 14.64
C GLY A 27 1.85 13.22 13.92
N LEU A 28 2.45 13.87 12.92
CA LEU A 28 3.64 13.37 12.23
C LEU A 28 4.85 13.28 13.17
N ILE A 29 5.09 14.32 13.99
CA ILE A 29 6.20 14.35 14.94
C ILE A 29 6.02 13.24 16.00
N LEU A 30 4.87 13.22 16.69
CA LEU A 30 4.59 12.24 17.73
C LEU A 30 4.54 10.82 17.17
N GLY A 31 3.95 10.63 15.99
CA GLY A 31 3.93 9.34 15.29
C GLY A 31 5.33 8.84 14.94
N THR A 32 6.20 9.73 14.45
CA THR A 32 7.59 9.37 14.14
C THR A 32 8.36 9.01 15.41
N ILE A 33 8.22 9.78 16.48
CA ILE A 33 8.84 9.49 17.78
C ILE A 33 8.34 8.15 18.33
N PHE A 34 7.03 7.90 18.26
CA PHE A 34 6.42 6.64 18.69
C PHE A 34 6.97 5.45 17.92
N ILE A 35 7.03 5.54 16.58
CA ILE A 35 7.58 4.46 15.74
C ILE A 35 9.06 4.23 16.05
N CYS A 36 9.87 5.28 16.20
CA CYS A 36 11.27 5.15 16.59
C CYS A 36 11.43 4.46 17.96
N ALA A 37 10.64 4.88 18.95
CA ALA A 37 10.66 4.28 20.29
C ALA A 37 10.22 2.81 20.27
N TRP A 38 9.21 2.49 19.47
CA TRP A 38 8.71 1.12 19.33
C TRP A 38 9.70 0.22 18.61
N LEU A 39 10.34 0.69 17.52
CA LEU A 39 11.39 -0.06 16.81
C LEU A 39 12.66 -0.25 17.66
N SER A 40 13.01 0.74 18.48
CA SER A 40 14.11 0.62 19.43
C SER A 40 13.80 -0.47 20.48
N GLN A 41 12.58 -0.48 21.01
CA GLN A 41 12.14 -1.51 21.96
C GLN A 41 12.01 -2.90 21.33
N SER A 42 11.62 -3.01 20.06
CA SER A 42 11.60 -4.30 19.35
C SER A 42 13.00 -4.88 19.09
N GLY A 43 14.05 -4.09 19.32
CA GLY A 43 15.44 -4.53 19.32
C GLY A 43 16.27 -4.08 18.13
N LEU A 44 15.76 -3.16 17.29
CA LEU A 44 16.56 -2.55 16.23
C LEU A 44 17.56 -1.55 16.81
N SER A 45 18.77 -1.51 16.24
CA SER A 45 19.73 -0.46 16.55
C SER A 45 19.38 0.85 15.80
N TRP A 46 19.74 1.99 16.39
CA TRP A 46 19.44 3.31 15.84
C TRP A 46 19.86 3.52 14.37
N PRO A 47 21.06 3.10 13.92
CA PRO A 47 21.42 3.23 12.51
C PRO A 47 20.47 2.47 11.57
N ILE A 48 20.02 1.29 11.98
CA ILE A 48 19.08 0.46 11.21
C ILE A 48 17.71 1.13 11.18
N ILE A 49 17.24 1.68 12.30
CA ILE A 49 15.96 2.40 12.37
C ILE A 49 15.94 3.57 11.37
N ILE A 50 17.02 4.36 11.31
CA ILE A 50 17.12 5.50 10.41
C ILE A 50 17.03 5.05 8.95
N VAL A 51 17.82 4.03 8.56
CA VAL A 51 17.83 3.50 7.18
C VAL A 51 16.47 2.89 6.83
N PHE A 52 15.93 2.07 7.73
CA PHE A 52 14.63 1.43 7.57
C PHE A 52 13.50 2.45 7.36
N LEU A 53 13.39 3.45 8.24
CA LEU A 53 12.37 4.48 8.13
C LEU A 53 12.56 5.34 6.89
N THR A 54 13.80 5.62 6.49
CA THR A 54 14.08 6.36 5.25
C THR A 54 13.52 5.62 4.03
N PHE A 55 13.83 4.33 3.89
CA PHE A 55 13.27 3.53 2.80
C PHE A 55 11.75 3.40 2.91
N LEU A 56 11.22 3.18 4.11
CA LEU A 56 9.79 3.09 4.35
C LEU A 56 9.05 4.36 3.87
N PHE A 57 9.52 5.55 4.28
CA PHE A 57 8.91 6.82 3.86
C PHE A 57 9.04 7.09 2.37
N ILE A 58 10.21 6.82 1.77
CA ILE A 58 10.41 6.98 0.31
C ILE A 58 9.43 6.09 -0.47
N LEU A 59 9.33 4.82 -0.08
CA LEU A 59 8.47 3.84 -0.74
C LEU A 59 6.99 4.18 -0.55
N TYR A 60 6.56 4.49 0.68
CA TYR A 60 5.17 4.86 0.95
C TYR A 60 4.77 6.17 0.26
N PHE A 61 5.64 7.18 0.27
CA PHE A 61 5.38 8.44 -0.41
C PHE A 61 5.36 8.27 -1.93
N GLY A 62 6.34 7.53 -2.48
CA GLY A 62 6.41 7.21 -3.90
C GLY A 62 5.14 6.50 -4.38
N THR A 63 4.73 5.43 -3.69
CA THR A 63 3.50 4.69 -4.02
C THR A 63 2.25 5.55 -3.85
N THR A 64 2.15 6.35 -2.78
CA THR A 64 1.02 7.28 -2.59
C THR A 64 0.92 8.29 -3.73
N LYS A 65 2.05 8.86 -4.16
CA LYS A 65 2.09 9.77 -5.30
C LYS A 65 1.64 9.09 -6.59
N ILE A 66 2.09 7.86 -6.83
CA ILE A 66 1.69 7.11 -8.02
C ILE A 66 0.19 6.79 -7.99
N ILE A 67 -0.35 6.38 -6.84
CA ILE A 67 -1.80 6.17 -6.66
C ILE A 67 -2.57 7.46 -6.94
N ALA A 68 -2.10 8.59 -6.40
CA ALA A 68 -2.74 9.89 -6.60
C ALA A 68 -2.70 10.35 -8.07
N GLU A 69 -1.61 10.08 -8.80
CA GLU A 69 -1.46 10.44 -10.22
C GLU A 69 -2.24 9.52 -11.16
N THR A 70 -2.26 8.21 -10.88
CA THR A 70 -2.81 7.19 -11.79
C THR A 70 -4.25 6.81 -11.47
N GLY A 71 -4.70 7.06 -10.24
CA GLY A 71 -6.01 6.61 -9.74
C GLY A 71 -6.11 5.10 -9.57
N VAL A 72 -5.00 4.36 -9.68
CA VAL A 72 -4.98 2.91 -9.47
C VAL A 72 -5.15 2.65 -7.98
N MET A 73 -6.25 1.97 -7.61
CA MET A 73 -6.58 1.70 -6.20
C MET A 73 -5.63 0.69 -5.54
N PHE A 74 -5.05 -0.23 -6.32
CA PHE A 74 -4.23 -1.31 -5.80
C PHE A 74 -2.82 -1.24 -6.39
N LEU A 75 -1.87 -0.80 -5.56
CA LEU A 75 -0.45 -0.80 -5.89
C LEU A 75 0.33 -1.32 -4.69
N ASP A 76 0.96 -2.49 -4.85
CA ASP A 76 1.93 -3.01 -3.88
C ASP A 76 3.30 -2.35 -4.12
N LEU A 77 4.18 -2.40 -3.11
CA LEU A 77 5.56 -1.98 -3.24
C LEU A 77 6.30 -2.96 -4.16
N PRO A 78 7.10 -2.47 -5.14
CA PRO A 78 7.93 -3.35 -5.96
C PRO A 78 9.03 -4.04 -5.13
N VAL A 79 9.45 -3.41 -4.02
CA VAL A 79 10.42 -3.93 -3.05
C VAL A 79 9.99 -3.50 -1.65
N ASN A 80 10.10 -4.38 -0.66
CA ASN A 80 9.71 -4.05 0.70
C ASN A 80 10.80 -3.28 1.47
N ALA A 81 10.38 -2.39 2.37
CA ALA A 81 11.31 -1.53 3.11
C ALA A 81 12.27 -2.31 4.01
N HIS A 82 11.81 -3.40 4.62
CA HIS A 82 12.63 -4.25 5.49
C HIS A 82 13.68 -5.04 4.70
N GLU A 83 13.32 -5.61 3.56
CA GLU A 83 14.24 -6.36 2.69
C GLU A 83 15.35 -5.47 2.12
N ILE A 84 15.00 -4.29 1.58
CA ILE A 84 16.00 -3.37 1.03
C ILE A 84 16.94 -2.80 2.10
N THR A 85 16.46 -2.67 3.34
CA THR A 85 17.30 -2.28 4.49
C THR A 85 18.34 -3.34 4.78
N VAL A 86 17.93 -4.62 4.87
CA VAL A 86 18.86 -5.74 5.10
C VAL A 86 19.87 -5.85 3.96
N LEU A 87 19.40 -5.75 2.72
CA LEU A 87 20.25 -5.85 1.54
C LEU A 87 21.28 -4.71 1.46
N THR A 88 20.88 -3.48 1.79
CA THR A 88 21.74 -2.29 1.74
C THR A 88 22.82 -2.30 2.83
N LEU A 89 22.45 -2.67 4.06
CA LEU A 89 23.39 -2.73 5.18
C LEU A 89 24.24 -4.00 5.20
N GLY A 90 23.75 -5.05 4.54
CA GLY A 90 24.32 -6.37 4.59
C GLY A 90 23.84 -7.16 5.81
N SER A 91 23.24 -8.32 5.61
CA SER A 91 22.72 -9.13 6.73
C SER A 91 23.84 -9.57 7.69
N GLY A 92 25.06 -9.78 7.19
CA GLY A 92 26.23 -10.13 8.00
C GLY A 92 26.72 -9.04 8.95
N GLN A 93 26.37 -7.77 8.69
CA GLN A 93 26.73 -6.63 9.55
C GLN A 93 25.63 -6.27 10.56
N ILE A 94 24.45 -6.88 10.40
CA ILE A 94 23.30 -6.65 11.27
C ILE A 94 23.29 -7.73 12.35
N SER A 95 23.07 -7.32 13.60
CA SER A 95 22.95 -8.28 14.70
C SER A 95 21.76 -9.22 14.49
N LYS A 96 21.88 -10.48 14.94
CA LYS A 96 20.79 -11.45 14.81
C LYS A 96 19.47 -10.96 15.42
N ARG A 97 19.54 -10.22 16.54
CA ARG A 97 18.37 -9.58 17.17
C ARG A 97 17.70 -8.58 16.24
N SER A 98 18.47 -7.70 15.60
CA SER A 98 17.95 -6.73 14.63
C SER A 98 17.41 -7.39 13.37
N LEU A 99 18.03 -8.49 12.89
CA LEU A 99 17.52 -9.27 11.76
C LEU A 99 16.16 -9.90 12.07
N THR A 100 15.99 -10.49 13.25
CA THR A 100 14.69 -11.02 13.68
C THR A 100 13.65 -9.92 13.70
N ALA A 101 13.97 -8.77 14.28
CA ALA A 101 13.03 -7.65 14.37
C ALA A 101 12.67 -7.07 12.99
N LEU A 102 13.63 -6.98 12.06
CA LEU A 102 13.37 -6.59 10.66
C LEU A 102 12.55 -7.63 9.89
N GLY A 103 12.73 -8.93 10.15
CA GLY A 103 11.92 -9.96 9.51
C GLY A 103 10.48 -9.95 10.01
N LEU A 104 10.28 -9.77 11.31
CA LEU A 104 8.95 -9.54 11.89
C LEU A 104 8.35 -8.21 11.41
N ALA A 105 9.19 -7.25 11.01
CA ALA A 105 8.71 -6.00 10.42
C ALA A 105 7.96 -6.19 9.10
N SER A 106 8.09 -7.33 8.43
CA SER A 106 7.34 -7.69 7.21
C SER A 106 5.83 -7.48 7.35
N ALA A 107 5.28 -7.61 8.56
CA ALA A 107 3.86 -7.41 8.85
C ALA A 107 3.35 -5.98 8.57
N TYR A 108 4.22 -4.96 8.63
CA TYR A 108 3.85 -3.54 8.44
C TYR A 108 4.79 -2.77 7.51
N ALA A 109 6.00 -3.29 7.25
CA ALA A 109 6.99 -2.70 6.34
C ALA A 109 6.64 -2.90 4.85
N ARG A 110 5.51 -3.53 4.58
CA ARG A 110 4.97 -3.86 3.27
C ARG A 110 3.62 -3.14 3.09
N ASN A 111 3.30 -2.73 1.86
CA ASN A 111 2.03 -2.06 1.57
C ASN A 111 1.06 -3.01 0.86
N TRP A 112 0.43 -3.89 1.63
CA TRP A 112 -0.63 -4.73 1.08
C TRP A 112 -1.87 -3.89 0.75
N ARG A 113 -2.15 -3.72 -0.54
CA ARG A 113 -3.40 -3.17 -1.09
C ARG A 113 -3.82 -1.80 -0.53
N GLY A 114 -2.86 -0.92 -0.23
CA GLY A 114 -3.13 0.50 0.06
C GLY A 114 -3.19 0.86 1.54
N MET A 115 -2.79 -0.03 2.45
CA MET A 115 -2.61 0.33 3.86
C MET A 115 -1.75 1.60 4.00
N GLY A 116 -2.31 2.62 4.67
CA GLY A 116 -1.62 3.86 4.97
C GLY A 116 -1.99 5.05 4.06
N MET A 117 -0.98 5.79 3.62
CA MET A 117 -1.15 7.13 3.05
C MET A 117 -1.92 7.16 1.70
N GLY A 118 -1.80 6.11 0.89
CA GLY A 118 -2.47 6.00 -0.42
C GLY A 118 -4.00 6.00 -0.31
N SER A 119 -4.56 5.14 0.54
CA SER A 119 -6.00 5.10 0.76
C SER A 119 -6.54 6.39 1.37
N LEU A 120 -5.80 7.05 2.27
CA LEU A 120 -6.21 8.34 2.84
C LEU A 120 -6.29 9.44 1.76
N ALA A 121 -5.33 9.48 0.81
CA ALA A 121 -5.36 10.43 -0.29
C ALA A 121 -6.56 10.19 -1.23
N LEU A 122 -6.93 8.93 -1.48
CA LEU A 122 -8.12 8.58 -2.25
C LEU A 122 -9.41 8.98 -1.54
N VAL A 123 -9.52 8.72 -0.23
CA VAL A 123 -10.68 9.14 0.57
C VAL A 123 -10.82 10.66 0.55
N ASP A 124 -9.72 11.38 0.71
CA ASP A 124 -9.73 12.85 0.64
C ASP A 124 -10.29 13.35 -0.70
N ARG A 125 -9.82 12.75 -1.80
CA ARG A 125 -10.26 13.09 -3.15
C ARG A 125 -11.72 12.75 -3.42
N ILE A 126 -12.19 11.61 -2.93
CA ILE A 126 -13.60 11.21 -3.08
C ILE A 126 -14.50 12.16 -2.29
N THR A 127 -14.07 12.57 -1.10
CA THR A 127 -14.91 13.38 -0.19
C THR A 127 -14.98 14.87 -0.55
N ASP A 128 -14.05 15.38 -1.34
CA ASP A 128 -13.99 16.80 -1.79
C ASP A 128 -15.27 17.33 -2.43
N GLY A 129 -16.03 16.47 -3.12
CA GLY A 129 -17.26 16.87 -3.83
C GLY A 129 -18.56 16.65 -3.05
N PHE A 130 -18.53 15.82 -2.00
CA PHE A 130 -19.73 15.37 -1.29
C PHE A 130 -19.91 16.00 0.09
N TRP A 131 -18.81 16.23 0.82
CA TRP A 131 -18.87 16.72 2.20
C TRP A 131 -18.27 18.12 2.34
N PRO A 132 -19.10 19.15 2.64
CA PRO A 132 -18.63 20.53 2.82
C PRO A 132 -17.65 20.72 3.99
N ARG A 133 -17.67 19.81 4.96
CA ARG A 133 -16.77 19.78 6.13
C ARG A 133 -16.38 18.34 6.41
N LYS A 134 -15.07 18.05 6.43
CA LYS A 134 -14.52 16.71 6.68
C LYS A 134 -14.20 16.44 8.16
N LYS A 135 -14.71 17.30 9.06
CA LYS A 135 -14.45 17.19 10.50
C LYS A 135 -14.93 15.84 11.05
N GLY A 136 -14.03 15.11 11.69
CA GLY A 136 -14.34 13.80 12.28
C GLY A 136 -14.19 12.62 11.31
N LEU A 137 -14.06 12.86 10.00
CA LEU A 137 -13.86 11.79 9.02
C LEU A 137 -12.55 11.03 9.30
N PHE A 138 -11.47 11.74 9.61
CA PHE A 138 -10.22 11.09 10.01
C PHE A 138 -10.39 10.21 11.26
N ALA A 139 -11.12 10.70 12.28
CA ALA A 139 -11.38 9.92 13.48
C ALA A 139 -12.21 8.66 13.18
N LEU A 140 -13.21 8.78 12.30
CA LEU A 140 -14.00 7.63 11.82
C LEU A 140 -13.13 6.62 11.06
N LEU A 141 -12.20 7.08 10.21
CA LEU A 141 -11.24 6.21 9.51
C LEU A 141 -10.33 5.48 10.50
N CYS A 142 -9.84 6.15 11.54
CA CYS A 142 -9.05 5.51 12.59
C CYS A 142 -9.86 4.48 13.38
N VAL A 143 -11.09 4.82 13.77
CA VAL A 143 -11.96 3.90 14.54
C VAL A 143 -12.31 2.67 13.71
N THR A 144 -12.70 2.86 12.44
CA THR A 144 -13.01 1.74 11.53
C THR A 144 -11.78 0.87 11.25
N PHE A 145 -10.60 1.46 11.12
CA PHE A 145 -9.34 0.73 11.01
C PHE A 145 -9.04 -0.12 12.27
N VAL A 146 -9.18 0.46 13.47
CA VAL A 146 -8.94 -0.28 14.72
C VAL A 146 -9.96 -1.40 14.89
N LEU A 147 -11.24 -1.11 14.63
CA LEU A 147 -12.31 -2.12 14.72
C LEU A 147 -12.07 -3.26 13.73
N SER A 148 -11.73 -2.96 12.47
CA SER A 148 -11.46 -3.98 11.46
C SER A 148 -10.21 -4.81 11.79
N MET A 149 -9.16 -4.18 12.31
CA MET A 149 -7.97 -4.86 12.78
C MET A 149 -8.28 -5.80 13.94
N VAL A 150 -8.97 -5.31 14.98
CA VAL A 150 -9.32 -6.13 16.16
C VAL A 150 -10.26 -7.26 15.79
N SER A 151 -11.30 -7.00 14.98
CA SER A 151 -12.23 -8.04 14.54
C SER A 151 -11.52 -9.09 13.69
N SER A 152 -10.64 -8.67 12.77
CA SER A 152 -9.88 -9.57 11.91
C SER A 152 -8.94 -10.46 12.72
N VAL A 153 -8.14 -9.89 13.63
CA VAL A 153 -7.22 -10.64 14.48
C VAL A 153 -7.98 -11.59 15.41
N ALA A 154 -9.01 -11.10 16.10
CA ALA A 154 -9.79 -11.93 17.04
C ALA A 154 -10.48 -13.09 16.31
N TYR A 155 -11.09 -12.82 15.16
CA TYR A 155 -11.75 -13.86 14.36
C TYR A 155 -10.77 -14.89 13.81
N THR A 156 -9.60 -14.44 13.32
CA THR A 156 -8.53 -15.32 12.82
C THR A 156 -8.00 -16.24 13.92
N ILE A 157 -7.80 -15.71 15.14
CA ILE A 157 -7.40 -16.51 16.29
C ILE A 157 -8.51 -17.50 16.65
N TYR A 158 -9.76 -17.03 16.75
CA TYR A 158 -10.90 -17.86 17.08
C TYR A 158 -11.04 -19.05 16.12
N THR A 159 -11.09 -18.80 14.81
CA THR A 159 -11.18 -19.88 13.81
C THR A 159 -9.95 -20.77 13.82
N GLY A 160 -8.77 -20.20 14.11
CA GLY A 160 -7.51 -20.94 14.15
C GLY A 160 -7.49 -21.99 15.26
N TYR A 161 -8.11 -21.70 16.40
CA TYR A 161 -8.19 -22.61 17.54
C TYR A 161 -9.47 -23.45 17.58
N ALA A 162 -10.60 -22.91 17.14
CA ALA A 162 -11.92 -23.52 17.36
C ALA A 162 -12.40 -24.43 16.22
N THR A 163 -11.90 -24.29 14.99
CA THR A 163 -12.43 -25.03 13.84
C THR A 163 -11.43 -26.02 13.23
N THR A 164 -10.56 -25.56 12.35
CA THR A 164 -9.79 -26.41 11.43
C THR A 164 -8.28 -26.28 11.62
N GLY A 165 -7.80 -25.43 12.53
CA GLY A 165 -6.38 -25.12 12.66
C GLY A 165 -5.95 -24.09 11.61
N ALA A 166 -5.17 -23.09 12.01
CA ALA A 166 -4.78 -21.99 11.12
C ALA A 166 -4.08 -22.44 9.82
N TYR A 167 -3.36 -23.57 9.85
CA TYR A 167 -2.70 -24.14 8.67
C TYR A 167 -3.69 -24.61 7.59
N ASN A 168 -4.89 -25.04 7.99
CA ASN A 168 -5.90 -25.59 7.07
C ASN A 168 -6.84 -24.51 6.51
N PHE A 169 -6.55 -23.22 6.73
CA PHE A 169 -7.34 -22.13 6.12
C PHE A 169 -7.22 -22.09 4.59
N GLY A 170 -6.30 -22.85 3.99
CA GLY A 170 -6.16 -23.00 2.54
C GLY A 170 -5.61 -21.77 1.81
N GLY A 171 -5.62 -20.59 2.44
CA GLY A 171 -5.08 -19.37 1.86
C GLY A 171 -3.55 -19.30 1.93
N GLY A 172 -2.92 -18.78 0.87
CA GLY A 172 -1.47 -18.61 0.79
C GLY A 172 -0.87 -17.78 1.92
N ALA A 173 -1.67 -16.87 2.50
CA ALA A 173 -1.31 -16.07 3.66
C ALA A 173 -1.02 -16.89 4.93
N PHE A 174 -1.71 -18.02 5.11
CA PHE A 174 -1.62 -18.85 6.33
C PHE A 174 -0.76 -20.11 6.15
N THR A 175 -0.40 -20.43 4.91
CA THR A 175 0.44 -21.57 4.56
C THR A 175 1.82 -21.06 4.12
N ASN A 176 2.03 -20.85 2.82
CA ASN A 176 3.33 -20.60 2.22
C ASN A 176 3.93 -19.24 2.61
N LEU A 177 3.13 -18.18 2.63
CA LEU A 177 3.64 -16.83 2.87
C LEU A 177 4.12 -16.65 4.32
N ASN A 178 3.35 -17.15 5.29
CA ASN A 178 3.73 -17.08 6.70
C ASN A 178 5.09 -17.77 6.93
N ILE A 179 5.22 -19.01 6.45
CA ILE A 179 6.46 -19.79 6.57
C ILE A 179 7.62 -19.07 5.88
N ALA A 180 7.42 -18.57 4.66
CA ALA A 180 8.44 -17.87 3.89
C ALA A 180 9.03 -16.66 4.64
N TYR A 181 8.25 -15.93 5.44
CA TYR A 181 8.78 -14.81 6.24
C TYR A 181 9.72 -15.26 7.36
N TYR A 182 9.38 -16.35 8.04
CA TYR A 182 10.26 -16.92 9.06
C TYR A 182 11.51 -17.56 8.44
N ASP A 183 11.37 -18.23 7.29
CA ASP A 183 12.49 -18.80 6.54
C ASP A 183 13.42 -17.71 6.01
N THR A 184 12.89 -16.55 5.65
CA THR A 184 13.69 -15.39 5.23
C THR A 184 14.60 -14.92 6.37
N ILE A 185 14.10 -14.89 7.62
CA ILE A 185 14.93 -14.57 8.80
C ILE A 185 16.07 -15.58 8.95
N SER A 186 15.75 -16.87 8.84
CA SER A 186 16.75 -17.94 8.90
C SER A 186 17.81 -17.77 7.80
N THR A 187 17.36 -17.47 6.57
CA THR A 187 18.22 -17.23 5.41
C THR A 187 19.16 -16.05 5.65
N TRP A 188 18.67 -14.93 6.17
CA TRP A 188 19.51 -13.76 6.49
C TRP A 188 20.56 -14.04 7.57
N MET A 189 20.23 -14.93 8.52
CA MET A 189 21.15 -15.32 9.59
C MET A 189 22.22 -16.32 9.15
N GLN A 190 21.88 -17.21 8.21
CA GLN A 190 22.78 -18.25 7.72
C GLN A 190 23.64 -17.78 6.56
N ASN A 191 23.08 -16.94 5.69
CA ASN A 191 23.73 -16.45 4.49
C ASN A 191 23.89 -14.93 4.59
N ALA A 192 25.15 -14.47 4.66
CA ALA A 192 25.46 -13.05 4.62
C ALA A 192 25.09 -12.50 3.23
N MET A 193 23.94 -11.84 3.14
CA MET A 193 23.49 -11.15 1.94
C MET A 193 24.03 -9.73 1.97
N THR A 194 24.68 -9.29 0.91
CA THR A 194 25.12 -7.91 0.70
C THR A 194 24.80 -7.52 -0.74
N LEU A 195 24.63 -6.23 -1.02
CA LEU A 195 24.59 -5.74 -2.39
C LEU A 195 25.87 -6.18 -3.12
N GLY A 196 25.72 -7.10 -4.07
CA GLY A 196 26.79 -7.50 -4.96
C GLY A 196 27.03 -6.44 -6.04
N GLN A 197 28.07 -6.68 -6.83
CA GLN A 197 28.45 -5.76 -7.90
C GLN A 197 27.34 -5.66 -8.97
N TYR A 198 26.70 -6.77 -9.32
CA TYR A 198 25.64 -6.81 -10.32
C TYR A 198 24.40 -6.05 -9.87
N GLU A 199 23.99 -6.22 -8.62
CA GLU A 199 22.88 -5.50 -8.00
C GLU A 199 23.15 -3.99 -8.01
N GLY A 200 24.38 -3.57 -7.70
CA GLY A 200 24.81 -2.18 -7.82
C GLY A 200 24.69 -1.61 -9.25
N TRP A 201 25.08 -2.39 -10.26
CA TRP A 201 24.90 -2.03 -11.67
C TRP A 201 23.43 -1.90 -12.06
N PHE A 202 22.57 -2.83 -11.61
CA PHE A 202 21.14 -2.77 -11.90
C PHE A 202 20.44 -1.58 -11.23
N ILE A 203 20.77 -1.29 -9.97
CA ILE A 203 20.24 -0.11 -9.26
C ILE A 203 20.68 1.17 -9.97
N SER A 204 21.97 1.30 -10.28
CA SER A 204 22.53 2.47 -10.95
C SER A 204 21.94 2.64 -12.35
N GLY A 205 21.83 1.55 -13.11
CA GLY A 205 21.20 1.52 -14.43
C GLY A 205 19.71 1.89 -14.38
N GLY A 206 18.98 1.40 -13.38
CA GLY A 206 17.58 1.76 -13.14
C GLY A 206 17.39 3.24 -12.83
N ILE A 207 18.24 3.82 -11.97
CA ILE A 207 18.24 5.27 -11.68
C ILE A 207 18.53 6.07 -12.95
N LEU A 208 19.56 5.69 -13.71
CA LEU A 208 19.93 6.37 -14.96
C LEU A 208 18.81 6.30 -15.99
N LEU A 209 18.19 5.13 -16.18
CA LEU A 209 17.06 4.95 -17.08
C LEU A 209 15.87 5.80 -16.63
N PHE A 210 15.56 5.83 -15.33
CA PHE A 210 14.46 6.64 -14.81
C PHE A 210 14.69 8.14 -15.03
N VAL A 211 15.90 8.64 -14.74
CA VAL A 211 16.27 10.04 -15.00
C VAL A 211 16.21 10.36 -16.49
N LEU A 212 16.66 9.45 -17.35
CA LEU A 212 16.58 9.60 -18.80
C LEU A 212 15.13 9.71 -19.26
N LEU A 213 14.25 8.80 -18.82
CA LEU A 213 12.83 8.83 -19.15
C LEU A 213 12.15 10.11 -18.66
N LEU A 214 12.53 10.60 -17.49
CA LEU A 214 12.00 11.86 -16.95
C LEU A 214 12.44 13.07 -17.80
N LYS A 215 13.71 13.11 -18.23
CA LYS A 215 14.20 14.14 -19.17
C LYS A 215 13.55 14.05 -20.54
N LEU A 216 13.42 12.85 -21.09
CA LEU A 216 12.76 12.62 -22.38
C LEU A 216 11.30 13.06 -22.34
N ARG A 217 10.57 12.78 -21.25
CA ARG A 217 9.19 13.30 -21.08
C ARG A 217 9.15 14.82 -21.02
N HIS A 218 10.16 15.46 -20.44
CA HIS A 218 10.23 16.91 -20.38
C HIS A 218 10.54 17.55 -21.75
N TRP A 219 11.40 16.91 -22.55
CA TRP A 219 11.79 17.40 -23.87
C TRP A 219 10.79 17.03 -24.98
N LEU A 220 10.15 15.86 -24.88
CA LEU A 220 9.22 15.32 -25.86
C LEU A 220 7.83 15.26 -25.22
N ILE A 221 7.10 16.38 -25.28
CA ILE A 221 5.77 16.54 -24.67
C ILE A 221 4.77 15.51 -25.23
N TRP A 222 4.97 15.04 -26.46
CA TRP A 222 4.13 14.01 -27.09
C TRP A 222 4.47 12.58 -26.67
N TRP A 223 5.51 12.35 -25.86
CA TRP A 223 5.96 11.01 -25.52
C TRP A 223 4.93 10.29 -24.62
N PRO A 224 4.34 9.16 -25.07
CA PRO A 224 3.20 8.55 -24.40
C PRO A 224 3.59 7.70 -23.18
N LEU A 225 4.87 7.32 -23.05
CA LEU A 225 5.30 6.46 -21.94
C LEU A 225 5.54 7.31 -20.68
N ALA A 226 4.65 7.15 -19.71
CA ALA A 226 4.86 7.70 -18.38
C ALA A 226 5.97 6.93 -17.66
N PRO A 227 7.03 7.59 -17.14
CA PRO A 227 8.08 6.95 -16.32
C PRO A 227 7.51 6.20 -15.12
N VAL A 228 6.33 6.61 -14.65
CA VAL A 228 5.58 5.97 -13.56
C VAL A 228 5.25 4.51 -13.85
N GLY A 229 4.91 4.17 -15.10
CA GLY A 229 4.61 2.79 -15.48
C GLY A 229 5.79 1.85 -15.30
N PHE A 230 7.02 2.33 -15.54
CA PHE A 230 8.25 1.58 -15.32
C PHE A 230 8.55 1.32 -13.84
N ALA A 231 8.14 2.23 -12.95
CA ALA A 231 8.37 2.07 -11.51
C ALA A 231 7.47 0.98 -10.89
N ILE A 232 6.31 0.70 -11.50
CA ILE A 232 5.28 -0.18 -10.93
C ILE A 232 5.08 -1.49 -11.68
N CYS A 233 5.68 -1.66 -12.86
CA CYS A 233 5.45 -2.82 -13.72
C CYS A 233 5.83 -4.17 -13.07
N PHE A 234 6.72 -4.15 -12.07
CA PHE A 234 7.15 -5.36 -11.37
C PHE A 234 6.28 -5.71 -10.16
N ALA A 235 5.40 -4.80 -9.71
CA ALA A 235 4.45 -5.11 -8.65
C ALA A 235 3.48 -6.20 -9.16
N SER A 236 3.29 -7.25 -8.37
CA SER A 236 2.44 -8.40 -8.74
C SER A 236 1.06 -7.95 -9.21
N THR A 237 0.43 -7.04 -8.46
CA THR A 237 -0.90 -6.50 -8.77
C THR A 237 -0.97 -5.85 -10.15
N ILE A 238 0.09 -5.16 -10.58
CA ILE A 238 0.14 -4.50 -11.89
C ILE A 238 0.31 -5.53 -12.99
N ARG A 239 1.15 -6.56 -12.77
CA ARG A 239 1.32 -7.66 -13.73
C ARG A 239 0.02 -8.40 -13.98
N ASP A 240 -0.76 -8.65 -12.93
CA ASP A 240 -2.03 -9.37 -13.03
C ASP A 240 -3.14 -8.47 -13.62
N SER A 241 -3.04 -7.15 -13.42
CA SER A 241 -4.03 -6.17 -13.90
C SER A 241 -3.69 -5.52 -15.25
N ILE A 242 -2.55 -5.83 -15.87
CA ILE A 242 -2.04 -5.09 -17.04
C ILE A 242 -3.01 -5.16 -18.23
N LEU A 243 -3.62 -6.32 -18.46
CA LEU A 243 -4.62 -6.53 -19.50
C LEU A 243 -5.87 -5.69 -19.21
N SER A 244 -6.32 -5.67 -17.95
CA SER A 244 -7.48 -4.87 -17.51
C SER A 244 -7.23 -3.37 -17.67
N ILE A 245 -6.02 -2.88 -17.36
CA ILE A 245 -5.62 -1.49 -17.59
C ILE A 245 -5.65 -1.16 -19.08
N PHE A 246 -5.12 -2.05 -19.92
CA PHE A 246 -5.15 -1.86 -21.38
C PHE A 246 -6.56 -1.87 -21.95
N LEU A 247 -7.42 -2.79 -21.49
CA LEU A 247 -8.84 -2.85 -21.88
C LEU A 247 -9.58 -1.59 -21.43
N ALA A 248 -9.36 -1.11 -20.21
CA ALA A 248 -9.94 0.13 -19.73
C ALA A 248 -9.52 1.34 -20.59
N TRP A 249 -8.23 1.41 -20.95
CA TRP A 249 -7.72 2.44 -21.87
C TRP A 249 -8.34 2.33 -23.27
N LEU A 250 -8.45 1.11 -23.82
CA LEU A 250 -9.02 0.87 -25.14
C LEU A 250 -10.51 1.25 -25.16
N ILE A 251 -11.29 0.78 -24.20
CA ILE A 251 -12.73 1.09 -24.08
C ILE A 251 -12.92 2.60 -23.91
N LYS A 252 -12.16 3.25 -23.02
CA LYS A 252 -12.21 4.70 -22.84
C LYS A 252 -11.89 5.44 -24.14
N SER A 253 -10.85 5.00 -24.86
CA SER A 253 -10.45 5.61 -26.13
C SER A 253 -11.54 5.47 -27.19
N ILE A 254 -12.22 4.33 -27.26
CA ILE A 254 -13.36 4.10 -28.16
C ILE A 254 -14.54 4.99 -27.78
N LEU A 255 -14.96 4.99 -26.50
CA LEU A 255 -16.08 5.79 -26.02
C LEU A 255 -15.88 7.28 -26.31
N MET A 256 -14.68 7.79 -26.05
CA MET A 256 -14.34 9.20 -26.29
C MET A 256 -14.28 9.53 -27.79
N ARG A 257 -13.76 8.64 -28.63
CA ARG A 257 -13.63 8.88 -30.09
C ARG A 257 -14.96 8.77 -30.83
N VAL A 258 -15.80 7.82 -30.47
CA VAL A 258 -17.06 7.54 -31.18
C VAL A 258 -18.21 8.38 -30.62
N GLY A 259 -18.31 8.46 -29.30
CA GLY A 259 -19.51 8.95 -28.63
C GLY A 259 -19.33 10.23 -27.80
N GLY A 260 -18.12 10.81 -27.81
CA GLY A 260 -17.81 12.04 -27.08
C GLY A 260 -17.99 11.91 -25.55
N THR A 261 -18.20 13.04 -24.89
CA THR A 261 -18.32 13.12 -23.42
C THR A 261 -19.57 12.44 -22.87
N THR A 262 -20.69 12.49 -23.60
CA THR A 262 -21.97 11.90 -23.17
C THR A 262 -21.91 10.37 -23.10
N SER A 263 -21.30 9.72 -24.10
CA SER A 263 -21.12 8.26 -24.09
C SER A 263 -20.10 7.83 -23.03
N TYR A 264 -19.10 8.67 -22.75
CA TYR A 264 -18.17 8.42 -21.66
C TYR A 264 -18.87 8.47 -20.29
N GLU A 265 -19.70 9.47 -20.02
CA GLU A 265 -20.48 9.57 -18.77
C GLU A 265 -21.47 8.39 -18.61
N ALA A 266 -22.13 7.98 -19.70
CA ALA A 266 -23.00 6.80 -19.69
C ALA A 266 -22.19 5.52 -19.40
N GLY A 267 -21.03 5.36 -20.02
CA GLY A 267 -20.10 4.26 -19.76
C GLY A 267 -19.63 4.22 -18.31
N GLN A 268 -19.32 5.37 -17.69
CA GLN A 268 -18.94 5.43 -16.28
C GLN A 268 -20.02 4.84 -15.37
N ARG A 269 -21.29 5.19 -15.59
CA ARG A 269 -22.42 4.65 -14.82
C ARG A 269 -22.54 3.13 -14.98
N PHE A 270 -22.33 2.61 -16.19
CA PHE A 270 -22.31 1.16 -16.45
C PHE A 270 -21.19 0.45 -15.67
N PHE A 271 -19.96 0.95 -15.70
CA PHE A 271 -18.84 0.33 -14.98
C PHE A 271 -19.00 0.41 -13.46
N ILE A 272 -19.57 1.50 -12.94
CA ILE A 272 -19.96 1.59 -11.53
C ILE A 272 -21.02 0.53 -11.20
N GLY A 273 -22.03 0.36 -12.06
CA GLY A 273 -23.05 -0.68 -11.90
C GLY A 273 -22.46 -2.10 -11.94
N LEU A 274 -21.50 -2.36 -12.83
CA LEU A 274 -20.78 -3.64 -12.91
C LEU A 274 -20.01 -3.91 -11.61
N LEU A 275 -19.30 -2.91 -11.08
CA LEU A 275 -18.58 -3.01 -9.81
C LEU A 275 -19.53 -3.29 -8.64
N ILE A 276 -20.65 -2.57 -8.57
CA ILE A 276 -21.69 -2.80 -7.54
C ILE A 276 -22.25 -4.21 -7.66
N GLY A 277 -22.58 -4.66 -8.88
CA GLY A 277 -23.07 -6.01 -9.15
C GLY A 277 -22.09 -7.08 -8.70
N TYR A 278 -20.80 -6.88 -8.96
CA TYR A 278 -19.73 -7.76 -8.46
C TYR A 278 -19.69 -7.80 -6.93
N CYS A 279 -19.68 -6.64 -6.26
CA CYS A 279 -19.67 -6.58 -4.79
C CYS A 279 -20.91 -7.24 -4.18
N VAL A 280 -22.10 -7.01 -4.75
CA VAL A 280 -23.35 -7.64 -4.31
C VAL A 280 -23.28 -9.16 -4.53
N GLY A 281 -22.78 -9.63 -5.67
CA GLY A 281 -22.61 -11.06 -5.95
C GLY A 281 -21.69 -11.75 -4.94
N VAL A 282 -20.53 -11.15 -4.65
CA VAL A 282 -19.59 -11.67 -3.63
C VAL A 282 -20.24 -11.68 -2.25
N THR A 283 -20.96 -10.61 -1.90
CA THR A 283 -21.65 -10.50 -0.60
C THR A 283 -22.74 -11.56 -0.46
N LEU A 284 -23.55 -11.77 -1.50
CA LEU A 284 -24.59 -12.80 -1.51
C LEU A 284 -23.99 -14.21 -1.40
N SER A 285 -22.91 -14.49 -2.13
CA SER A 285 -22.22 -15.77 -2.03
C SER A 285 -21.66 -15.99 -0.62
N PHE A 286 -21.11 -14.96 0.02
CA PHE A 286 -20.66 -15.03 1.41
C PHE A 286 -21.82 -15.33 2.37
N PHE A 287 -22.99 -14.70 2.19
CA PHE A 287 -24.18 -15.01 2.98
C PHE A 287 -24.66 -16.44 2.77
N VAL A 288 -24.62 -16.94 1.53
CA VAL A 288 -24.97 -18.34 1.23
C VAL A 288 -24.01 -19.28 1.94
N ASP A 289 -22.70 -19.04 1.87
CA ASP A 289 -21.72 -19.85 2.58
C ASP A 289 -21.89 -19.78 4.11
N ALA A 290 -22.19 -18.61 4.66
CA ALA A 290 -22.40 -18.44 6.09
C ALA A 290 -23.62 -19.22 6.63
N VAL A 291 -24.68 -19.34 5.84
CA VAL A 291 -25.93 -20.00 6.26
C VAL A 291 -25.93 -21.50 5.95
N TRP A 292 -25.48 -21.89 4.75
CA TRP A 292 -25.56 -23.27 4.28
C TRP A 292 -24.27 -24.07 4.44
N PHE A 293 -23.11 -23.42 4.54
CA PHE A 293 -21.80 -24.07 4.65
C PHE A 293 -20.95 -23.53 5.83
N PRO A 294 -21.47 -23.53 7.07
CA PRO A 294 -20.77 -22.96 8.21
C PRO A 294 -19.44 -23.70 8.47
N GLY A 295 -18.33 -22.97 8.38
CA GLY A 295 -16.98 -23.51 8.55
C GLY A 295 -16.40 -24.22 7.33
N GLN A 296 -17.15 -24.33 6.23
CA GLN A 296 -16.72 -24.90 4.94
C GLN A 296 -17.06 -23.96 3.77
N GLY A 297 -16.90 -22.64 3.99
CA GLY A 297 -17.14 -21.64 2.95
C GLY A 297 -16.20 -21.84 1.75
N HIS A 298 -16.68 -21.46 0.58
CA HIS A 298 -15.94 -21.59 -0.66
C HIS A 298 -15.13 -20.33 -0.94
N MET A 299 -14.07 -20.46 -1.75
CA MET A 299 -13.33 -19.30 -2.21
C MET A 299 -14.14 -18.59 -3.30
N VAL A 300 -14.78 -17.47 -2.94
CA VAL A 300 -15.65 -16.68 -3.83
C VAL A 300 -14.87 -15.61 -4.60
N HIS A 301 -13.84 -15.05 -3.96
CA HIS A 301 -12.96 -14.04 -4.54
C HIS A 301 -11.54 -14.38 -4.13
N ASP A 302 -10.64 -14.39 -5.11
CA ASP A 302 -9.22 -14.59 -4.90
C ASP A 302 -8.42 -13.34 -5.25
N TRP A 303 -7.17 -13.30 -4.79
CA TRP A 303 -6.27 -12.15 -4.85
C TRP A 303 -5.87 -11.71 -6.26
#